data_AF-X1KV76-F1
#
_entry.id   AF-X1KV76-F1
#
_cell.length_a   1.000
_cell.length_b   1.000
_cell.length_c   1.000
_cell.angle_alpha   90.00
_cell.angle_beta   90.00
_cell.angle_gamma   90.00
#
_symmetry.space_group_name_H-M   'P 1'
#
loop_
_entity.id
_entity.type
_entity.pdbx_description
1 polymer ?
#
loop_
_entity_poly.entity_id
_entity_poly.type
_entity_poly.pdbx_seq_one_letter_code
_entity_poly.pdbx_strand_id
1 'polypeptide(L)'
;MSGFTTTGATVFDPVVNSIESQPHGILLWRSLTQWLGGMGIITLFVALFPILGIGAAHLVEAEMPGPQAERLTARIRDTAKA
;
A
#
# COMPACT_ATOMS: atom_id res chain seq x y z
N MET A 1 1.70 5.28 -19.88
CA MET A 1 2.13 4.60 -18.64
C MET A 1 0.94 4.52 -17.69
N SER A 2 0.03 3.54 -17.88
CA SER A 2 -1.19 3.44 -17.05
C SER A 2 -1.34 2.09 -16.34
N GLY A 3 -0.80 1.01 -16.93
CA GLY A 3 -0.80 -0.32 -16.29
C GLY A 3 0.04 -0.36 -14.99
N PHE A 4 1.25 0.19 -15.01
CA PHE A 4 2.13 0.21 -13.83
C PHE A 4 1.57 0.99 -12.64
N THR A 5 0.76 2.02 -12.89
CA THR A 5 0.16 2.85 -11.84
C THR A 5 -1.24 2.39 -11.45
N THR A 6 -1.69 1.26 -12.00
CA THR A 6 -3.04 0.73 -11.80
C THR A 6 -4.19 1.67 -12.18
N THR A 7 -3.95 2.59 -13.12
CA THR A 7 -4.93 3.65 -13.46
C THR A 7 -5.97 3.19 -14.49
N GLY A 8 -5.61 2.28 -15.40
CA GLY A 8 -6.55 1.71 -16.38
C GLY A 8 -6.86 2.58 -17.61
N ALA A 9 -6.30 3.79 -17.70
CA ALA A 9 -6.40 4.65 -18.89
C ALA A 9 -5.70 4.01 -20.11
N THR A 10 -6.27 4.22 -21.29
CA THR A 10 -5.80 3.62 -22.53
C THR A 10 -5.87 4.61 -23.68
N VAL A 11 -4.98 4.45 -24.66
CA VAL A 11 -4.99 5.19 -25.92
C VAL A 11 -5.71 4.42 -27.04
N PHE A 12 -6.14 3.18 -26.75
CA PHE A 12 -6.93 2.39 -27.67
C PHE A 12 -8.32 3.02 -27.83
N ASP A 13 -8.63 3.40 -29.07
CA ASP A 13 -9.91 3.99 -29.44
C ASP A 13 -10.97 2.89 -29.59
N PRO A 14 -12.14 3.00 -28.94
CA PRO A 14 -13.14 1.94 -28.95
C PRO A 14 -13.78 1.66 -30.32
N VAL A 15 -13.66 2.58 -31.28
CA VAL A 15 -14.28 2.48 -32.61
C VAL A 15 -13.27 2.11 -33.70
N VAL A 16 -12.06 2.70 -33.63
CA VAL A 16 -11.03 2.54 -34.69
C VAL A 16 -10.00 1.46 -34.36
N ASN A 17 -9.67 1.28 -33.07
CA ASN A 17 -8.62 0.37 -32.63
C ASN A 17 -8.95 -0.21 -31.24
N SER A 18 -10.02 -0.99 -31.20
CA SER A 18 -10.56 -1.55 -29.96
C SER A 18 -9.53 -2.45 -29.27
N ILE A 19 -9.69 -2.57 -27.96
CA ILE A 19 -8.82 -3.39 -27.11
C ILE A 19 -9.03 -4.87 -27.47
N GLU A 20 -10.27 -5.26 -27.71
CA GLU A 20 -10.70 -6.63 -27.98
C GLU A 20 -10.14 -7.15 -29.30
N SER A 21 -9.84 -6.26 -30.26
CA SER A 21 -9.19 -6.63 -31.52
C SER A 21 -7.67 -6.75 -31.43
N GLN A 22 -7.05 -6.47 -30.27
CA GLN A 22 -5.60 -6.59 -30.11
C GLN A 22 -5.15 -8.06 -30.01
N PRO A 23 -3.93 -8.38 -30.47
CA PRO A 23 -3.34 -9.69 -30.23
C PRO A 23 -3.32 -10.07 -28.74
N HIS A 24 -3.58 -11.34 -28.44
CA HIS A 24 -3.62 -11.87 -27.07
C HIS A 24 -2.34 -11.57 -26.26
N GLY A 25 -1.17 -11.52 -26.92
CA GLY A 25 0.09 -11.15 -26.26
C GLY A 25 0.08 -9.72 -25.69
N ILE A 26 -0.56 -8.77 -26.39
CA ILE A 26 -0.71 -7.39 -25.91
C ILE A 26 -1.70 -7.34 -24.74
N LEU A 27 -2.80 -8.08 -24.82
CA LEU A 27 -3.77 -8.20 -23.73
C LEU A 27 -3.13 -8.79 -22.46
N LEU A 28 -2.29 -9.82 -22.63
CA LEU A 28 -1.52 -10.42 -21.55
C LEU A 28 -0.54 -9.42 -20.94
N TRP A 29 0.23 -8.71 -21.78
CA TRP A 29 1.18 -7.69 -21.32
C TRP A 29 0.48 -6.59 -20.51
N ARG A 30 -0.65 -6.10 -21.00
CA ARG A 30 -1.46 -5.10 -20.28
C ARG A 30 -1.90 -5.62 -18.91
N SER A 31 -2.42 -6.83 -18.86
CA SER A 31 -2.86 -7.47 -17.61
C SER A 31 -1.69 -7.69 -16.64
N LEU A 32 -0.52 -8.09 -17.15
CA LEU A 32 0.68 -8.28 -16.35
C LEU A 32 1.20 -6.97 -15.75
N THR A 33 1.22 -5.89 -16.53
CA THR A 33 1.66 -4.58 -16.00
C THR A 33 0.72 -4.03 -14.93
N GLN A 34 -0.59 -4.29 -15.05
CA GLN A 34 -1.58 -3.98 -14.03
C GLN A 34 -1.36 -4.79 -12.75
N TRP A 35 -1.13 -6.10 -12.91
CA TRP A 35 -0.82 -6.98 -11.80
C TRP A 35 0.47 -6.57 -11.08
N LEU A 36 1.52 -6.26 -11.85
CA LEU A 36 2.80 -5.81 -11.30
C LEU A 36 2.66 -4.45 -10.57
N GLY A 37 1.88 -3.53 -11.13
CA GLY A 37 1.55 -2.26 -10.49
C GLY A 37 0.79 -2.46 -9.17
N GLY A 38 -0.20 -3.37 -9.14
CA GLY A 38 -0.97 -3.70 -7.95
C GLY A 38 -0.11 -4.31 -6.84
N MET A 39 0.77 -5.25 -7.19
CA MET A 39 1.75 -5.79 -6.24
C MET A 39 2.73 -4.71 -5.76
N GLY A 40 3.13 -3.78 -6.64
CA GLY A 40 4.00 -2.66 -6.32
C GLY A 40 3.39 -1.73 -5.27
N ILE A 41 2.14 -1.27 -5.46
CA ILE A 41 1.50 -0.36 -4.52
C ILE A 41 1.28 -1.02 -3.15
N ILE A 42 0.87 -2.30 -3.10
CA ILE A 42 0.73 -3.05 -1.84
C ILE A 42 2.07 -3.11 -1.09
N THR A 43 3.16 -3.41 -1.80
CA THR A 43 4.51 -3.49 -1.22
C THR A 43 4.94 -2.13 -0.67
N LEU A 44 4.69 -1.04 -1.41
CA LEU A 44 4.99 0.32 -0.96
C LEU A 44 4.21 0.67 0.31
N PHE A 45 2.91 0.36 0.37
CA PHE A 45 2.10 0.58 1.57
C PHE A 45 2.64 -0.21 2.76
N VAL A 46 2.92 -1.50 2.61
CA VAL A 46 3.45 -2.32 3.71
C VAL A 46 4.83 -1.85 4.18
N ALA A 47 5.69 -1.39 3.27
CA ALA A 47 7.01 -0.86 3.62
C ALA A 47 6.95 0.51 4.32
N LEU A 48 6.01 1.38 3.92
CA LEU A 48 5.93 2.77 4.39
C LEU A 48 5.00 2.95 5.60
N PHE A 49 3.98 2.10 5.73
CA PHE A 49 2.99 2.15 6.82
C PHE A 49 3.61 2.15 8.23
N PRO A 50 4.65 1.35 8.54
CA PRO A 50 5.28 1.38 9.87
C PRO A 50 5.84 2.75 10.23
N ILE A 51 6.44 3.45 9.27
CA ILE A 51 7.06 4.76 9.47
C ILE A 51 5.98 5.83 9.71
N LEU A 52 4.90 5.80 8.93
CA LEU A 52 3.76 6.71 9.10
C LEU A 52 3.03 6.46 10.43
N GLY A 53 2.90 5.20 10.86
CA GLY A 53 2.28 4.85 12.15
C GLY A 53 3.09 5.33 13.37
N ILE A 54 4.43 5.24 13.29
CA ILE A 54 5.32 5.78 14.33
C ILE A 54 5.25 7.31 14.35
N GLY A 55 5.29 7.97 13.19
CA GLY A 55 5.16 9.42 13.09
C GLY A 55 3.81 9.95 13.59
N ALA A 56 2.71 9.26 13.27
CA ALA A 56 1.38 9.61 13.77
C ALA A 56 1.28 9.45 15.30
N ALA A 57 1.89 8.39 15.86
CA ALA A 57 1.94 8.22 17.31
C ALA A 57 2.72 9.36 18.01
N HIS A 58 3.84 9.80 17.41
CA HIS A 58 4.61 10.94 17.94
C HIS A 58 3.87 12.27 17.81
N LEU A 59 3.06 12.48 16.76
CA LEU A 59 2.24 13.68 16.62
C LEU A 59 1.13 13.70 17.69
N VAL A 60 0.45 12.58 17.93
CA VAL A 60 -0.58 12.47 18.98
C VAL A 60 0.02 12.69 20.37
N GLU A 61 1.22 12.15 20.63
CA GLU A 61 1.95 12.40 21.87
C GLU A 61 2.35 13.87 22.04
N ALA A 62 2.74 14.55 20.95
CA ALA A 62 3.09 15.97 20.98
C ALA A 62 1.86 16.90 21.13
N GLU A 63 0.70 16.49 20.63
CA GLU A 63 -0.55 17.28 20.71
C GLU A 63 -1.33 17.08 22.01
N MET A 64 -1.05 16.05 22.81
CA MET A 64 -1.69 15.79 24.10
C MET A 64 -0.75 16.07 25.29
N PRO A 65 -0.83 17.26 25.93
CA PRO A 65 -0.10 17.50 27.18
C PRO A 65 -0.87 16.84 28.33
N GLY A 66 -0.61 15.55 28.55
CA GLY A 66 -1.22 14.74 29.61
C GLY A 66 -0.35 13.53 29.97
N PRO A 67 -0.52 12.95 31.17
CA PRO A 67 0.35 11.88 31.66
C PRO A 67 0.37 10.72 30.66
N GLN A 68 1.59 10.26 30.35
CA GLN A 68 1.84 9.19 29.39
C GLN A 68 0.98 7.98 29.78
N ALA A 69 0.02 7.63 28.92
CA ALA A 69 -0.61 6.32 29.00
C ALA A 69 0.50 5.31 28.68
N GLU A 70 1.09 4.76 29.73
CA GLU A 70 2.10 3.72 29.66
C GLU A 70 1.60 2.64 28.68
N ARG A 71 2.30 2.48 27.56
CA ARG A 71 2.04 1.38 26.62
C ARG A 71 2.20 0.10 27.42
N LEU A 72 1.09 -0.54 27.79
CA LEU A 72 1.01 -1.85 28.41
C LEU A 72 1.60 -2.93 27.47
N THR A 73 2.91 -2.93 27.28
CA THR A 73 3.65 -4.14 26.94
C THR A 73 4.03 -4.76 28.26
N ALA A 74 3.05 -5.35 28.95
CA ALA A 74 3.30 -6.16 30.12
C ALA A 74 4.18 -7.33 29.68
N ARG A 75 5.49 -7.23 29.94
CA ARG A 75 6.38 -8.38 29.86
C ARG A 75 5.99 -9.29 31.02
N ILE A 76 5.31 -10.39 30.69
CA ILE A 76 4.93 -11.51 31.59
C ILE A 76 6.13 -12.03 32.41
N ARG A 77 7.37 -11.63 32.09
CA ARG A 77 8.60 -12.03 32.77
C ARG A 77 8.74 -11.47 34.21
N ASP A 78 8.08 -10.37 34.55
CA ASP A 78 8.29 -9.70 35.84
C ASP A 78 7.38 -10.21 36.98
N THR A 79 6.43 -11.10 36.68
CA THR A 79 5.48 -11.66 37.68
C THR A 79 5.99 -12.91 38.41
N ALA A 80 7.23 -13.36 38.17
CA ALA A 80 7.79 -14.58 38.77
C ALA A 80 8.79 -14.32 39.92
N LYS A 81 8.71 -13.17 40.59
CA LYS A 81 9.45 -12.91 41.84
C LYS A 81 8.53 -12.32 42.91
N ALA A 82 7.77 -13.20 43.55
CA ALA A 82 7.27 -13.04 44.92
C ALA A 82 7.26 -14.43 45.56
#